data_AF-A0A2V6ADV8-F1
#
_entry.id   AF-A0A2V6ADV8-F1
#
_cell.length_a   1.000
_cell.length_b   1.000
_cell.length_c   1.000
_cell.angle_alpha   90.00
_cell.angle_beta   90.00
_cell.angle_gamma   90.00
#
_symmetry.space_group_name_H-M   'P 1'
#
loop_
_entity.id
_entity.type
_entity.pdbx_description
1 polymer ?
#
loop_
_entity_poly.entity_id
_entity_poly.type
_entity_poly.pdbx_seq_one_letter_code
_entity_poly.pdbx_strand_id
1 'polypeptide(L)'
;MIRAGEDAVAGIIMPRLTSMTRRTIFILSIFLCQSLQAESPERSVSPSHQFIIYGGGATLRGAVSKLAEQTKANLLALLRQPDRWKTAIVINLQPEQANLPEIPPAELRLSQTGSGMKLQLDLTIAQNLDASLMERELLRAILLEMIYRKEADIAPGVAFVEPPDWLLDGVLALTPGRDRAALVEALSVSQKTMSLEEFLRQRPELLDSAGRTLYRACSFALVQLLVDGIEGRTRLARYIDSLSNASNDPVSDLKAQFPVLAGNAEKTWQSALTQTSGAQNYQLLTFIESERRLDELLRVKLPNNGKSLDLSGLAGRKASAAEKAALNHLGQALLLFIGQANPVLRPIARDYQQMAALLARGKRRGVAKRLARVQTTREQLTARMSDVDDYMNWFEATQLPARSGVFADYLKAASQPQATAPRRRDPISVYLDALADQFED
;
A
#
# COMPACT_ATOMS: atom_id res chain seq x y z
N MET A 1 -24.65 -7.50 -72.15
CA MET A 1 -25.23 -6.95 -73.40
C MET A 1 -25.38 -8.12 -74.36
N ILE A 2 -26.62 -8.40 -74.80
CA ILE A 2 -27.08 -9.40 -75.82
C ILE A 2 -27.14 -10.87 -75.29
N ARG A 3 -28.31 -11.39 -74.84
CA ARG A 3 -29.46 -12.09 -75.53
C ARG A 3 -29.07 -13.46 -76.14
N ALA A 4 -29.64 -14.59 -75.71
CA ALA A 4 -30.95 -15.24 -76.00
C ALA A 4 -30.63 -16.67 -76.55
N GLY A 5 -31.40 -17.76 -76.51
CA GLY A 5 -32.78 -18.14 -76.14
C GLY A 5 -32.82 -19.68 -75.89
N GLU A 6 -33.86 -20.23 -75.24
CA GLU A 6 -35.00 -21.02 -75.82
C GLU A 6 -34.56 -22.37 -76.44
N ASP A 7 -35.04 -23.55 -76.02
CA ASP A 7 -36.39 -24.14 -76.18
C ASP A 7 -36.66 -25.25 -75.11
N ALA A 8 -37.81 -25.32 -74.41
CA ALA A 8 -39.07 -26.04 -74.72
C ALA A 8 -38.89 -27.56 -75.00
N VAL A 9 -39.58 -28.52 -74.33
CA VAL A 9 -40.97 -29.01 -74.55
C VAL A 9 -41.29 -30.04 -73.42
N ALA A 10 -42.21 -29.77 -72.49
CA ALA A 10 -43.64 -30.17 -72.42
C ALA A 10 -43.97 -31.68 -72.60
N GLY A 11 -44.57 -32.28 -71.57
CA GLY A 11 -45.15 -33.64 -71.60
C GLY A 11 -45.95 -33.97 -70.33
N ILE A 12 -47.20 -33.49 -70.30
CA ILE A 12 -48.23 -33.73 -69.27
C ILE A 12 -48.82 -35.14 -69.44
N ILE A 13 -49.23 -35.81 -68.34
CA ILE A 13 -50.51 -36.55 -68.13
C ILE A 13 -50.40 -37.46 -66.87
N MET A 14 -51.02 -37.01 -65.78
CA MET A 14 -51.70 -37.83 -64.74
C MET A 14 -53.09 -38.25 -65.28
N PRO A 15 -53.94 -39.15 -64.69
CA PRO A 15 -54.15 -39.39 -63.25
C PRO A 15 -54.64 -40.83 -62.84
N ARG A 16 -54.74 -41.14 -61.53
CA ARG A 16 -56.01 -41.38 -60.80
C ARG A 16 -55.80 -41.94 -59.39
N LEU A 17 -56.61 -41.39 -58.49
CA LEU A 17 -56.81 -41.68 -57.07
C LEU A 17 -57.29 -43.10 -56.79
N THR A 18 -56.85 -43.66 -55.66
CA THR A 18 -57.72 -44.40 -54.73
C THR A 18 -57.30 -44.10 -53.28
N SER A 19 -58.32 -43.86 -52.46
CA SER A 19 -58.30 -43.29 -51.10
C SER A 19 -58.27 -44.33 -49.97
N MET A 20 -58.07 -43.82 -48.74
CA MET A 20 -58.33 -44.42 -47.41
C MET A 20 -57.22 -45.39 -46.91
N THR A 21 -56.69 -45.35 -45.68
CA THR A 21 -57.20 -44.83 -44.39
C THR A 21 -56.08 -44.85 -43.32
N ARG A 22 -56.14 -43.92 -42.35
CA ARG A 22 -55.71 -44.06 -40.93
C ARG A 22 -54.23 -44.37 -40.60
N ARG A 23 -53.52 -43.34 -40.09
CA ARG A 23 -53.16 -43.18 -38.67
C ARG A 23 -52.16 -42.02 -38.54
N THR A 24 -52.66 -40.85 -38.17
CA THR A 24 -51.90 -39.72 -37.67
C THR A 24 -51.39 -40.06 -36.26
N ILE A 25 -50.09 -40.32 -36.14
CA ILE A 25 -49.39 -40.29 -34.86
C ILE A 25 -48.78 -38.89 -34.74
N PHE A 26 -49.46 -38.01 -34.02
CA PHE A 26 -48.90 -36.74 -33.56
C PHE A 26 -47.90 -37.09 -32.43
N ILE A 27 -46.61 -37.15 -32.75
CA ILE A 27 -45.57 -37.09 -31.71
C ILE A 27 -45.41 -35.62 -31.35
N LEU A 28 -46.10 -35.24 -30.28
CA LEU A 28 -45.92 -34.00 -29.56
C LEU A 28 -44.52 -34.04 -28.91
N SER A 29 -43.49 -33.60 -29.64
CA SER A 29 -42.15 -33.39 -29.08
C SER A 29 -42.21 -32.21 -28.14
N ILE A 30 -42.50 -32.49 -26.87
CA ILE A 30 -42.38 -31.56 -25.76
C ILE A 30 -40.91 -31.13 -25.70
N PHE A 31 -40.70 -29.85 -25.99
CA PHE A 31 -39.49 -29.10 -25.67
C PHE A 31 -39.21 -29.22 -24.17
N LEU A 32 -38.44 -30.23 -23.77
CA LEU A 32 -37.67 -30.18 -22.52
C LEU A 32 -36.31 -29.56 -22.86
N CYS A 33 -36.32 -28.26 -23.15
CA CYS A 33 -35.16 -27.43 -22.88
C CYS A 33 -35.05 -27.33 -21.35
N GLN A 34 -34.53 -28.37 -20.70
CA GLN A 34 -33.85 -28.17 -19.44
C GLN A 34 -32.53 -27.51 -19.78
N SER A 35 -32.58 -26.18 -19.98
CA SER A 35 -31.40 -25.38 -19.71
C SER A 35 -31.07 -25.66 -18.26
N LEU A 36 -30.04 -26.48 -18.03
CA LEU A 36 -29.16 -26.30 -16.88
C LEU A 36 -28.68 -24.85 -16.96
N GLN A 37 -29.50 -23.92 -16.48
CA GLN A 37 -29.00 -22.64 -16.01
C GLN A 37 -28.15 -23.01 -14.81
N ALA A 38 -26.89 -23.36 -15.07
CA ALA A 38 -25.87 -22.98 -14.12
C ALA A 38 -26.11 -21.48 -13.91
N GLU A 39 -26.58 -21.10 -12.72
CA GLU A 39 -26.67 -19.70 -12.31
C GLU A 39 -25.36 -19.06 -12.74
N SER A 40 -25.44 -18.12 -13.70
CA SER A 40 -24.24 -17.42 -14.14
C SER A 40 -23.67 -16.79 -12.88
N PRO A 41 -22.44 -17.14 -12.47
CA PRO A 41 -21.93 -16.72 -11.18
C PRO A 41 -22.02 -15.21 -11.11
N GLU A 42 -22.63 -14.71 -10.02
CA GLU A 42 -22.83 -13.28 -9.87
C GLU A 42 -21.50 -12.56 -10.06
N ARG A 43 -21.48 -11.61 -10.99
CA ARG A 43 -20.27 -10.88 -11.37
C ARG A 43 -20.46 -9.38 -11.29
N SER A 44 -19.38 -8.70 -11.01
CA SER A 44 -19.29 -7.24 -11.10
C SER A 44 -18.15 -6.90 -12.06
N VAL A 45 -18.40 -5.92 -12.93
CA VAL A 45 -17.41 -5.42 -13.88
C VAL A 45 -17.02 -4.01 -13.45
N SER A 46 -15.72 -3.75 -13.42
CA SER A 46 -15.21 -2.44 -13.01
C SER A 46 -15.54 -1.35 -14.05
N PRO A 47 -15.55 -0.06 -13.66
CA PRO A 47 -15.79 1.05 -14.59
C PRO A 47 -14.88 1.07 -15.81
N SER A 48 -13.61 0.66 -15.68
CA SER A 48 -12.70 0.60 -16.82
C SER A 48 -12.90 -0.64 -17.69
N HIS A 49 -13.76 -1.58 -17.29
CA HIS A 49 -13.94 -2.91 -17.88
C HIS A 49 -12.72 -3.83 -17.83
N GLN A 50 -11.64 -3.44 -17.13
CA GLN A 50 -10.44 -4.26 -17.00
C GLN A 50 -10.63 -5.38 -15.98
N PHE A 51 -11.36 -5.13 -14.89
CA PHE A 51 -11.52 -6.09 -13.81
C PHE A 51 -12.91 -6.73 -13.86
N ILE A 52 -12.94 -8.07 -13.85
CA ILE A 52 -14.17 -8.86 -13.81
C ILE A 52 -14.13 -9.70 -12.55
N ILE A 53 -15.03 -9.40 -11.61
CA ILE A 53 -14.99 -9.97 -10.26
C ILE A 53 -16.13 -10.95 -10.08
N TYR A 54 -15.81 -12.18 -9.70
CA TYR A 54 -16.75 -13.26 -9.39
C TYR A 54 -16.70 -13.62 -7.91
N GLY A 55 -17.80 -14.17 -7.38
CA GLY A 55 -17.87 -14.66 -6.00
C GLY A 55 -18.05 -13.57 -4.95
N GLY A 56 -18.20 -13.97 -3.69
CA GLY A 56 -18.51 -13.08 -2.56
C GLY A 56 -19.85 -12.33 -2.71
N GLY A 57 -20.17 -11.47 -1.74
CA GLY A 57 -21.35 -10.60 -1.80
C GLY A 57 -21.15 -9.36 -2.68
N ALA A 58 -22.22 -8.74 -3.16
CA ALA A 58 -22.18 -7.56 -4.04
C ALA A 58 -21.39 -6.36 -3.45
N THR A 59 -21.47 -6.16 -2.14
CA THR A 59 -20.71 -5.12 -1.41
C THR A 59 -19.21 -5.35 -1.49
N LEU A 60 -18.77 -6.59 -1.28
CA LEU A 60 -17.36 -6.98 -1.36
C LEU A 60 -16.84 -6.87 -2.78
N ARG A 61 -17.60 -7.34 -3.78
CA ARG A 61 -17.24 -7.15 -5.20
C ARG A 61 -17.08 -5.67 -5.55
N GLY A 62 -17.97 -4.81 -5.05
CA GLY A 62 -17.87 -3.36 -5.22
C GLY A 62 -16.61 -2.76 -4.56
N ALA A 63 -16.28 -3.20 -3.34
CA ALA A 63 -15.07 -2.76 -2.63
C ALA A 63 -13.78 -3.19 -3.35
N VAL A 64 -13.70 -4.45 -3.79
CA VAL A 64 -12.55 -4.97 -4.55
C VAL A 64 -12.43 -4.25 -5.90
N SER A 65 -13.54 -4.00 -6.59
CA SER A 65 -13.53 -3.19 -7.83
C SER A 65 -12.98 -1.80 -7.59
N LYS A 66 -13.39 -1.13 -6.51
CA LYS A 66 -12.91 0.20 -6.18
C LYS A 66 -11.41 0.19 -5.86
N LEU A 67 -10.93 -0.79 -5.10
CA LEU A 67 -9.52 -0.94 -4.78
C LEU A 67 -8.69 -1.17 -6.05
N ALA A 68 -9.11 -2.10 -6.91
CA ALA A 68 -8.41 -2.40 -8.16
C ALA A 68 -8.27 -1.17 -9.09
N GLU A 69 -9.35 -0.41 -9.25
CA GLU A 69 -9.32 0.83 -10.03
C GLU A 69 -8.43 1.90 -9.39
N GLN A 70 -8.44 2.03 -8.05
CA GLN A 70 -7.58 2.97 -7.36
C GLN A 70 -6.10 2.59 -7.49
N THR A 71 -5.75 1.32 -7.30
CA THR A 71 -4.39 0.80 -7.46
C THR A 71 -3.87 1.07 -8.86
N LYS A 72 -4.68 0.78 -9.88
CA LYS A 72 -4.34 1.08 -11.27
C LYS A 72 -4.20 2.58 -11.52
N ALA A 73 -5.13 3.40 -11.05
CA ALA A 73 -5.07 4.84 -11.22
C ALA A 73 -3.80 5.44 -10.60
N ASN A 74 -3.41 4.96 -9.42
CA ASN A 74 -2.17 5.36 -8.75
C ASN A 74 -0.93 4.97 -9.58
N LEU A 75 -0.87 3.73 -10.08
CA LEU A 75 0.24 3.28 -10.94
C LEU A 75 0.32 4.09 -12.24
N LEU A 76 -0.80 4.29 -12.94
CA LEU A 76 -0.83 5.05 -14.19
C LEU A 76 -0.46 6.53 -13.96
N ALA A 77 -0.89 7.13 -12.85
CA ALA A 77 -0.50 8.48 -12.45
C ALA A 77 1.00 8.56 -12.14
N LEU A 78 1.57 7.54 -11.46
CA LEU A 78 3.00 7.44 -11.20
C LEU A 78 3.79 7.41 -12.52
N LEU A 79 3.38 6.55 -13.46
CA LEU A 79 4.02 6.35 -14.76
C LEU A 79 3.71 7.46 -15.79
N ARG A 80 2.73 8.34 -15.51
CA ARG A 80 2.18 9.33 -16.45
C ARG A 80 1.71 8.70 -17.76
N GLN A 81 1.07 7.54 -17.67
CA GLN A 81 0.52 6.84 -18.82
C GLN A 81 -1.01 6.92 -18.85
N PRO A 82 -1.61 7.00 -20.04
CA PRO A 82 -3.05 6.81 -20.18
C PRO A 82 -3.43 5.36 -19.95
N ASP A 83 -4.69 5.13 -19.58
CA ASP A 83 -5.22 3.78 -19.46
C ASP A 83 -5.39 3.14 -20.85
N ARG A 84 -4.65 2.05 -21.10
CA ARG A 84 -4.58 1.36 -22.41
C ARG A 84 -4.44 -0.15 -22.21
N TRP A 85 -5.07 -0.69 -21.17
CA TRP A 85 -5.11 -2.13 -20.92
C TRP A 85 -5.69 -2.87 -22.15
N LYS A 86 -5.23 -4.10 -22.38
CA LYS A 86 -5.75 -4.96 -23.46
C LYS A 86 -6.35 -6.26 -22.94
N THR A 87 -5.82 -6.77 -21.84
CA THR A 87 -6.23 -8.03 -21.24
C THR A 87 -7.01 -7.76 -19.97
N ALA A 88 -8.23 -8.33 -19.89
CA ALA A 88 -9.02 -8.26 -18.67
C ALA A 88 -8.42 -9.16 -17.58
N ILE A 89 -8.50 -8.70 -16.34
CA ILE A 89 -8.08 -9.42 -15.14
C ILE A 89 -9.32 -9.98 -14.46
N VAL A 90 -9.42 -11.30 -14.41
CA VAL A 90 -10.51 -12.01 -13.73
C VAL A 90 -10.13 -12.18 -12.26
N ILE A 91 -10.97 -11.72 -11.35
CA ILE A 91 -10.75 -11.84 -9.90
C ILE A 91 -11.81 -12.78 -9.34
N ASN A 92 -11.40 -13.89 -8.73
CA ASN A 92 -12.33 -14.80 -8.08
C ASN A 92 -12.20 -14.70 -6.57
N LEU A 93 -13.31 -14.38 -5.94
CA LEU A 93 -13.43 -14.26 -4.49
C LEU A 93 -13.94 -15.59 -3.92
N GLN A 94 -13.05 -16.34 -3.27
CA GLN A 94 -13.36 -17.66 -2.72
C GLN A 94 -13.48 -17.58 -1.20
N PRO A 95 -14.55 -18.12 -0.57
CA PRO A 95 -14.61 -18.20 0.88
C PRO A 95 -13.58 -19.20 1.41
N GLU A 96 -13.01 -18.93 2.59
CA GLU A 96 -12.18 -19.88 3.32
C GLU A 96 -12.97 -21.17 3.60
N GLN A 97 -12.45 -22.32 3.18
CA GLN A 97 -13.12 -23.61 3.33
C GLN A 97 -12.45 -24.41 4.45
N ALA A 98 -13.20 -24.71 5.51
CA ALA A 98 -12.68 -25.36 6.73
C ALA A 98 -12.10 -26.79 6.55
N ASN A 99 -12.29 -27.41 5.37
CA ASN A 99 -11.96 -28.83 5.13
C ASN A 99 -11.03 -29.07 3.92
N LEU A 100 -10.43 -28.03 3.34
CA LEU A 100 -9.46 -28.16 2.24
C LEU A 100 -8.04 -27.91 2.75
N PRO A 101 -7.00 -28.45 2.08
CA PRO A 101 -5.62 -28.07 2.37
C PRO A 101 -5.47 -26.55 2.33
N GLU A 102 -4.58 -26.01 3.16
CA GLU A 102 -4.34 -24.57 3.36
C GLU A 102 -4.15 -23.86 2.01
N ILE A 103 -5.23 -23.24 1.51
CA ILE A 103 -5.21 -22.50 0.24
C ILE A 103 -4.46 -21.20 0.50
N PRO A 104 -3.51 -20.79 -0.36
CA PRO A 104 -2.85 -19.51 -0.20
C PRO A 104 -3.87 -18.36 -0.13
N PRO A 105 -3.59 -17.32 0.67
CA PRO A 105 -4.51 -16.19 0.84
C PRO A 105 -4.79 -15.45 -0.48
N ALA A 106 -3.84 -15.50 -1.41
CA ALA A 106 -4.00 -15.05 -2.78
C ALA A 106 -3.15 -15.91 -3.72
N GLU A 107 -3.70 -16.25 -4.87
CA GLU A 107 -3.04 -17.01 -5.92
C GLU A 107 -3.28 -16.34 -7.27
N LEU A 108 -2.22 -15.88 -7.92
CA LEU A 108 -2.29 -15.32 -9.26
C LEU A 108 -1.92 -16.39 -10.28
N ARG A 109 -2.85 -16.67 -11.17
CA ARG A 109 -2.71 -17.62 -12.27
C ARG A 109 -2.69 -16.86 -13.59
N LEU A 110 -1.55 -16.95 -14.27
CA LEU A 110 -1.39 -16.52 -15.64
C LEU A 110 -1.50 -17.75 -16.55
N SER A 111 -2.42 -17.70 -17.51
CA SER A 111 -2.64 -18.78 -18.47
C SER A 111 -2.82 -18.21 -19.87
N GLN A 112 -2.48 -18.99 -20.90
CA GLN A 112 -2.73 -18.64 -22.29
C GLN A 112 -3.81 -19.58 -22.83
N THR A 113 -4.90 -19.02 -23.34
CA THR A 113 -5.97 -19.76 -24.02
C THR A 113 -5.88 -19.51 -25.52
N GLY A 114 -6.58 -20.32 -26.34
CA GLY A 114 -6.64 -20.09 -27.79
C GLY A 114 -7.24 -18.74 -28.21
N SER A 115 -7.81 -17.99 -27.25
CA SER A 115 -8.33 -16.63 -27.38
C SER A 115 -7.39 -15.53 -26.87
N GLY A 116 -6.16 -15.89 -26.45
CA GLY A 116 -5.15 -14.96 -25.93
C GLY A 116 -4.80 -15.20 -24.46
N MET A 117 -4.07 -14.26 -23.88
CA MET A 117 -3.66 -14.30 -22.47
C MET A 117 -4.86 -14.11 -21.54
N LYS A 118 -4.94 -14.94 -20.49
CA LYS A 118 -5.93 -14.83 -19.41
C LYS A 118 -5.21 -14.66 -18.08
N LEU A 119 -5.45 -13.51 -17.45
CA LEU A 119 -5.03 -13.19 -16.08
C LEU A 119 -6.16 -13.54 -15.11
N GLN A 120 -5.90 -14.43 -14.16
CA GLN A 120 -6.85 -14.81 -13.12
C GLN A 120 -6.20 -14.66 -11.75
N LEU A 121 -6.80 -13.86 -10.87
CA LEU A 121 -6.39 -13.69 -9.48
C LEU A 121 -7.45 -14.34 -8.58
N ASP A 122 -7.08 -15.44 -7.93
CA ASP A 122 -7.91 -16.11 -6.94
C ASP A 122 -7.57 -15.54 -5.55
N LEU A 123 -8.55 -14.94 -4.88
CA LEU A 123 -8.39 -14.34 -3.55
C LEU A 123 -9.22 -15.13 -2.54
N THR A 124 -8.57 -15.61 -1.49
CA THR A 124 -9.23 -16.31 -0.39
C THR A 124 -9.72 -15.29 0.64
N ILE A 125 -11.03 -15.22 0.83
CA ILE A 125 -11.68 -14.37 1.82
C ILE A 125 -11.69 -15.11 3.15
N ALA A 126 -10.64 -14.89 3.94
CA ALA A 126 -10.64 -15.23 5.35
C ALA A 126 -11.43 -14.19 6.17
N GLN A 127 -11.81 -14.53 7.40
CA GLN A 127 -12.49 -13.59 8.33
C GLN A 127 -11.67 -12.30 8.56
N ASN A 128 -10.35 -12.38 8.38
CA ASN A 128 -9.40 -11.29 8.53
C ASN A 128 -8.83 -10.84 7.18
N LEU A 129 -9.65 -10.24 6.32
CA LEU A 129 -9.20 -9.68 5.03
C LEU A 129 -7.99 -8.74 5.23
N ASP A 130 -6.87 -9.04 4.58
CA ASP A 130 -5.70 -8.15 4.53
C ASP A 130 -5.76 -7.30 3.26
N ALA A 131 -6.18 -6.05 3.42
CA ALA A 131 -6.28 -5.11 2.32
C ALA A 131 -4.92 -4.80 1.67
N SER A 132 -3.82 -4.86 2.45
CA SER A 132 -2.47 -4.59 1.95
C SER A 132 -1.98 -5.71 1.05
N LEU A 133 -2.21 -6.97 1.46
CA LEU A 133 -1.93 -8.14 0.64
C LEU A 133 -2.76 -8.12 -0.65
N MET A 134 -4.07 -7.85 -0.53
CA MET A 134 -4.97 -7.82 -1.68
C MET A 134 -4.56 -6.75 -2.70
N GLU A 135 -4.23 -5.56 -2.24
CA GLU A 135 -3.75 -4.49 -3.11
C GLU A 135 -2.41 -4.84 -3.77
N ARG A 136 -1.50 -5.49 -3.04
CA ARG A 136 -0.23 -5.97 -3.60
C ARG A 136 -0.43 -6.95 -4.74
N GLU A 137 -1.32 -7.93 -4.57
CA GLU A 137 -1.61 -8.91 -5.62
C GLU A 137 -2.40 -8.30 -6.79
N LEU A 138 -3.27 -7.31 -6.53
CA LEU A 138 -3.89 -6.52 -7.58
C LEU A 138 -2.84 -5.75 -8.40
N LEU A 139 -1.88 -5.09 -7.73
CA LEU A 139 -0.78 -4.41 -8.41
C LEU A 139 0.05 -5.40 -9.22
N ARG A 140 0.35 -6.56 -8.66
CA ARG A 140 1.09 -7.63 -9.37
C ARG A 140 0.36 -8.08 -10.63
N ALA A 141 -0.95 -8.29 -10.57
CA ALA A 141 -1.76 -8.62 -11.75
C ALA A 141 -1.76 -7.51 -12.82
N ILE A 142 -1.83 -6.24 -12.39
CA ILE A 142 -1.75 -5.08 -13.30
C ILE A 142 -0.36 -5.01 -13.96
N LEU A 143 0.71 -5.21 -13.20
CA LEU A 143 2.07 -5.19 -13.74
C LEU A 143 2.31 -6.35 -14.72
N LEU A 144 1.82 -7.56 -14.42
CA LEU A 144 1.88 -8.67 -15.38
C LEU A 144 1.13 -8.36 -16.67
N GLU A 145 -0.04 -7.70 -16.59
CA GLU A 145 -0.71 -7.21 -17.80
C GLU A 145 0.17 -6.25 -18.59
N MET A 146 0.86 -5.32 -17.92
CA MET A 146 1.73 -4.35 -18.58
C MET A 146 2.96 -5.01 -19.23
N ILE A 147 3.62 -5.92 -18.51
CA ILE A 147 4.80 -6.67 -18.98
C ILE A 147 4.46 -7.42 -20.27
N TYR A 148 3.33 -8.12 -20.28
CA TYR A 148 2.92 -9.00 -21.39
C TYR A 148 1.95 -8.34 -22.38
N ARG A 149 1.61 -7.05 -22.24
CA ARG A 149 0.59 -6.33 -23.05
C ARG A 149 0.84 -6.40 -24.56
N LYS A 150 2.12 -6.46 -24.95
CA LYS A 150 2.56 -6.43 -26.36
C LYS A 150 2.88 -7.83 -26.89
N GLU A 151 2.83 -8.86 -26.05
CA GLU A 151 3.17 -10.22 -26.43
C GLU A 151 1.92 -10.96 -26.86
N ALA A 152 1.86 -11.32 -28.15
CA ALA A 152 0.74 -12.06 -28.72
C ALA A 152 0.92 -13.57 -28.61
N ASP A 153 2.17 -14.05 -28.70
CA ASP A 153 2.52 -15.47 -28.77
C ASP A 153 3.61 -15.80 -27.74
N ILE A 154 3.21 -16.11 -26.52
CA ILE A 154 4.09 -16.71 -25.52
C ILE A 154 4.17 -18.20 -25.83
N ALA A 155 5.37 -18.78 -25.87
CA ALA A 155 5.50 -20.19 -26.18
C ALA A 155 4.98 -21.06 -25.02
N PRO A 156 4.18 -22.12 -25.28
CA PRO A 156 3.72 -23.02 -24.23
C PRO A 156 4.88 -23.62 -23.44
N GLY A 157 4.81 -23.56 -22.11
CA GLY A 157 5.82 -24.13 -21.21
C GLY A 157 6.96 -23.16 -20.82
N VAL A 158 6.95 -21.92 -21.30
CA VAL A 158 7.86 -20.87 -20.79
C VAL A 158 7.32 -20.36 -19.45
N ALA A 159 8.19 -20.31 -18.43
CA ALA A 159 7.85 -19.71 -17.14
C ALA A 159 7.72 -18.19 -17.30
N PHE A 160 6.63 -17.63 -16.79
CA PHE A 160 6.41 -16.18 -16.82
C PHE A 160 7.38 -15.48 -15.86
N VAL A 161 7.85 -14.30 -16.28
CA VAL A 161 8.66 -13.42 -15.46
C VAL A 161 7.73 -12.61 -14.57
N GLU A 162 7.85 -12.82 -13.27
CA GLU A 162 7.13 -12.06 -12.26
C GLU A 162 7.71 -10.65 -12.11
N PRO A 163 6.88 -9.63 -11.83
CA PRO A 163 7.39 -8.31 -11.47
C PRO A 163 8.23 -8.42 -10.19
N PRO A 164 9.41 -7.79 -10.13
CA PRO A 164 10.25 -7.83 -8.93
C PRO A 164 9.54 -7.27 -7.69
N ASP A 165 9.77 -7.86 -6.52
CA ASP A 165 9.11 -7.44 -5.27
C ASP A 165 9.42 -6.00 -4.88
N TRP A 166 10.64 -5.52 -5.15
CA TRP A 166 11.01 -4.13 -4.89
C TRP A 166 10.16 -3.15 -5.69
N LEU A 167 9.70 -3.54 -6.88
CA LEU A 167 8.84 -2.71 -7.71
C LEU A 167 7.42 -2.67 -7.13
N LEU A 168 6.90 -3.81 -6.69
CA LEU A 168 5.61 -3.90 -6.01
C LEU A 168 5.60 -3.03 -4.76
N ASP A 169 6.54 -3.29 -3.84
CA ASP A 169 6.58 -2.63 -2.55
C ASP A 169 6.90 -1.13 -2.68
N GLY A 170 7.79 -0.76 -3.61
CA GLY A 170 8.16 0.63 -3.83
C GLY A 170 7.05 1.46 -4.48
N VAL A 171 6.31 0.90 -5.44
CA VAL A 171 5.15 1.57 -6.05
C VAL A 171 4.04 1.76 -5.02
N LEU A 172 3.72 0.73 -4.23
CA LEU A 172 2.70 0.83 -3.17
C LEU A 172 3.10 1.88 -2.14
N ALA A 173 4.37 1.93 -1.75
CA ALA A 173 4.90 2.91 -0.79
C ALA A 173 4.88 4.36 -1.29
N LEU A 174 4.91 4.58 -2.61
CA LEU A 174 4.79 5.93 -3.21
C LEU A 174 3.35 6.44 -3.29
N THR A 175 2.35 5.60 -2.96
CA THR A 175 0.95 6.00 -2.93
C THR A 175 0.73 7.08 -1.86
N PRO A 176 0.10 8.23 -2.17
CA PRO A 176 -0.13 9.30 -1.21
C PRO A 176 -0.87 8.81 0.04
N GLY A 177 -0.42 9.25 1.23
CA GLY A 177 -1.11 9.00 2.50
C GLY A 177 -0.75 7.70 3.23
N ARG A 178 0.22 6.91 2.76
CA ARG A 178 0.70 5.71 3.45
C ARG A 178 2.04 5.90 4.13
N ASP A 179 2.19 5.35 5.35
CA ASP A 179 3.36 4.87 6.11
C ASP A 179 4.77 5.47 5.84
N ARG A 180 4.85 6.64 5.22
CA ARG A 180 6.09 7.23 4.75
C ARG A 180 7.01 7.55 5.92
N ALA A 181 6.43 7.98 7.04
CA ALA A 181 7.16 8.22 8.27
C ALA A 181 7.84 6.95 8.79
N ALA A 182 7.11 5.83 8.84
CA ALA A 182 7.62 4.54 9.30
C ALA A 182 8.73 3.98 8.39
N LEU A 183 8.58 4.11 7.06
CA LEU A 183 9.62 3.70 6.11
C LEU A 183 10.89 4.55 6.24
N VAL A 184 10.73 5.87 6.38
CA VAL A 184 11.88 6.79 6.56
C VAL A 184 12.57 6.55 7.91
N GLU A 185 11.81 6.22 8.96
CA GLU A 185 12.36 5.80 10.25
C GLU A 185 13.16 4.50 10.14
N ALA A 186 12.62 3.49 9.43
CA ALA A 186 13.33 2.23 9.21
C ALA A 186 14.68 2.41 8.50
N LEU A 187 14.75 3.33 7.53
CA LEU A 187 16.02 3.69 6.87
C LEU A 187 16.99 4.42 7.81
N SER A 188 16.47 5.22 8.73
CA SER A 188 17.29 5.97 9.71
C SER A 188 17.87 5.08 10.80
N VAL A 189 17.14 4.04 11.22
CA VAL A 189 17.58 3.09 12.27
C VAL A 189 18.61 2.10 11.73
N SER A 190 18.54 1.76 10.44
CA SER A 190 19.52 0.87 9.81
C SER A 190 20.87 1.56 9.59
N GLN A 191 21.88 1.18 10.38
CA GLN A 191 23.27 1.64 10.21
C GLN A 191 24.02 0.86 9.11
N LYS A 192 23.44 -0.22 8.57
CA LYS A 192 24.10 -1.07 7.57
C LYS A 192 24.00 -0.40 6.20
N THR A 193 25.15 -0.09 5.60
CA THR A 193 25.24 0.24 4.17
C THR A 193 24.94 -1.02 3.37
N MET A 194 23.70 -1.15 2.90
CA MET A 194 23.27 -2.22 2.01
C MET A 194 23.65 -1.87 0.58
N SER A 195 24.33 -2.75 -0.15
CA SER A 195 24.65 -2.49 -1.56
C SER A 195 23.43 -2.63 -2.45
N LEU A 196 23.44 -1.99 -3.62
CA LEU A 196 22.33 -2.09 -4.57
C LEU A 196 22.15 -3.53 -5.06
N GLU A 197 23.26 -4.24 -5.30
CA GLU A 197 23.23 -5.64 -5.73
C GLU A 197 22.71 -6.57 -4.63
N GLU A 198 23.13 -6.37 -3.38
CA GLU A 198 22.62 -7.14 -2.23
C GLU A 198 21.11 -6.93 -2.08
N PHE A 199 20.64 -5.69 -2.22
CA PHE A 199 19.23 -5.35 -2.17
C PHE A 199 18.41 -6.03 -3.28
N LEU A 200 18.83 -5.92 -4.54
CA LEU A 200 18.08 -6.47 -5.68
C LEU A 200 18.00 -8.00 -5.67
N ARG A 201 18.93 -8.68 -4.99
CA ARG A 201 18.95 -10.15 -4.85
C ARG A 201 18.25 -10.66 -3.58
N GLN A 202 17.81 -9.78 -2.67
CA GLN A 202 17.09 -10.18 -1.47
C GLN A 202 15.73 -10.79 -1.79
N ARG A 203 15.37 -11.83 -1.03
CA ARG A 203 14.07 -12.49 -1.09
C ARG A 203 13.24 -12.08 0.12
N PRO A 204 12.24 -11.19 -0.03
CA PRO A 204 11.51 -10.63 1.10
C PRO A 204 10.72 -11.68 1.90
N GLU A 205 10.39 -12.83 1.31
CA GLU A 205 9.69 -13.94 1.97
C GLU A 205 10.53 -14.60 3.07
N LEU A 206 11.85 -14.49 2.97
CA LEU A 206 12.79 -15.07 3.94
C LEU A 206 13.16 -14.08 5.06
N LEU A 207 12.68 -12.84 4.99
CA LEU A 207 13.00 -11.80 5.96
C LEU A 207 12.03 -11.80 7.15
N ASP A 208 12.56 -11.47 8.32
CA ASP A 208 11.76 -11.20 9.51
C ASP A 208 10.95 -9.89 9.34
N SER A 209 10.12 -9.53 10.33
CA SER A 209 9.25 -8.36 10.23
C SER A 209 10.03 -7.05 10.09
N ALA A 210 11.15 -6.91 10.82
CA ALA A 210 12.03 -5.75 10.73
C ALA A 210 12.74 -5.68 9.36
N GLY A 211 13.28 -6.79 8.88
CA GLY A 211 13.89 -6.92 7.57
C GLY A 211 12.92 -6.62 6.43
N ARG A 212 11.68 -7.08 6.50
CA ARG A 212 10.63 -6.74 5.53
C ARG A 212 10.30 -5.25 5.52
N THR A 213 10.27 -4.61 6.69
CA THR A 213 10.04 -3.16 6.79
C THR A 213 11.20 -2.38 6.16
N LEU A 214 12.44 -2.79 6.43
CA LEU A 214 13.62 -2.19 5.81
C LEU A 214 13.64 -2.42 4.29
N TYR A 215 13.28 -3.62 3.82
CA TYR A 215 13.17 -3.94 2.40
C TYR A 215 12.15 -3.05 1.70
N ARG A 216 10.96 -2.86 2.29
CA ARG A 216 9.93 -1.94 1.77
C ARG A 216 10.45 -0.50 1.72
N ALA A 217 11.23 -0.06 2.70
CA ALA A 217 11.78 1.28 2.72
C ALA A 217 12.90 1.48 1.68
N CYS A 218 13.75 0.48 1.47
CA CYS A 218 14.73 0.44 0.39
C CYS A 218 14.05 0.45 -1.00
N SER A 219 12.97 -0.34 -1.14
CA SER A 219 12.15 -0.39 -2.35
C SER A 219 11.52 0.97 -2.68
N PHE A 220 10.98 1.65 -1.67
CA PHE A 220 10.49 3.01 -1.77
C PHE A 220 11.58 3.98 -2.26
N ALA A 221 12.75 3.96 -1.63
CA ALA A 221 13.87 4.82 -2.00
C ALA A 221 14.35 4.56 -3.44
N LEU A 222 14.40 3.28 -3.87
CA LEU A 222 14.77 2.93 -5.23
C LEU A 222 13.76 3.45 -6.25
N VAL A 223 12.47 3.16 -6.09
CA VAL A 223 11.46 3.62 -7.05
C VAL A 223 11.41 5.15 -7.09
N GLN A 224 11.56 5.82 -5.94
CA GLN A 224 11.63 7.28 -5.89
C GLN A 224 12.84 7.81 -6.68
N LEU A 225 14.04 7.24 -6.49
CA LEU A 225 15.24 7.57 -7.26
C LEU A 225 15.02 7.42 -8.78
N LEU A 226 14.40 6.31 -9.20
CA LEU A 226 14.15 6.03 -10.61
C LEU A 226 13.15 7.01 -11.23
N VAL A 227 12.13 7.40 -10.46
CA VAL A 227 11.06 8.31 -10.90
C VAL A 227 11.51 9.76 -10.96
N ASP A 228 12.35 10.20 -10.02
CA ASP A 228 12.85 11.57 -9.91
C ASP A 228 13.96 11.89 -10.94
N GLY A 229 14.52 10.86 -11.59
CA GLY A 229 15.49 11.01 -12.67
C GLY A 229 14.94 11.64 -13.97
N ILE A 230 15.85 11.99 -14.88
CA ILE A 230 15.49 12.56 -16.20
C ILE A 230 14.63 11.56 -16.98
N GLU A 231 13.41 11.98 -17.31
CA GLU A 231 12.38 11.11 -17.94
C GLU A 231 12.10 9.83 -17.13
N GLY A 232 12.35 9.84 -15.82
CA GLY A 232 12.34 8.67 -14.96
C GLY A 232 11.05 7.85 -15.03
N ARG A 233 9.90 8.53 -15.02
CA ARG A 233 8.57 7.92 -15.13
C ARG A 233 8.36 7.17 -16.45
N THR A 234 8.75 7.79 -17.57
CA THR A 234 8.67 7.18 -18.90
C THR A 234 9.64 6.01 -19.03
N ARG A 235 10.84 6.13 -18.44
CA ARG A 235 11.85 5.06 -18.42
C ARG A 235 11.41 3.88 -17.56
N LEU A 236 10.77 4.13 -16.41
CA LEU A 236 10.19 3.09 -15.58
C LEU A 236 9.10 2.32 -16.31
N ALA A 237 8.23 3.02 -17.05
CA ALA A 237 7.24 2.34 -17.85
C ALA A 237 7.85 1.50 -18.99
N ARG A 238 8.91 2.02 -19.65
CA ARG A 238 9.67 1.26 -20.65
C ARG A 238 10.38 0.05 -20.05
N TYR A 239 10.91 0.19 -18.83
CA TYR A 239 11.54 -0.90 -18.09
C TYR A 239 10.54 -2.01 -17.82
N ILE A 240 9.33 -1.68 -17.31
CA ILE A 240 8.23 -2.63 -17.10
C ILE A 240 7.88 -3.36 -18.41
N ASP A 241 7.73 -2.63 -19.52
CA ASP A 241 7.47 -3.20 -20.85
C ASP A 241 8.59 -4.15 -21.34
N SER A 242 9.81 -4.05 -20.80
CA SER A 242 10.96 -4.88 -21.19
C SER A 242 11.26 -6.03 -20.23
N LEU A 243 10.54 -6.14 -19.10
CA LEU A 243 10.82 -7.13 -18.06
C LEU A 243 10.69 -8.57 -18.54
N SER A 244 9.81 -8.85 -19.51
CA SER A 244 9.67 -10.18 -20.08
C SER A 244 10.94 -10.68 -20.78
N ASN A 245 11.81 -9.76 -21.20
CA ASN A 245 13.09 -10.02 -21.84
C ASN A 245 14.28 -9.61 -20.96
N ALA A 246 14.06 -9.47 -19.64
CA ALA A 246 15.10 -9.10 -18.70
C ALA A 246 16.24 -10.13 -18.68
N SER A 247 17.45 -9.65 -18.42
CA SER A 247 18.61 -10.52 -18.25
C SER A 247 18.65 -11.11 -16.83
N ASN A 248 19.56 -12.05 -16.61
CA ASN A 248 19.81 -12.58 -15.27
C ASN A 248 20.55 -11.59 -14.34
N ASP A 249 20.94 -10.41 -14.83
CA ASP A 249 21.62 -9.37 -14.06
C ASP A 249 20.73 -8.10 -13.94
N PRO A 250 19.96 -7.97 -12.84
CA PRO A 250 19.03 -6.86 -12.67
C PRO A 250 19.75 -5.50 -12.55
N VAL A 251 21.01 -5.48 -12.11
CA VAL A 251 21.79 -4.23 -12.01
C VAL A 251 22.13 -3.74 -13.42
N SER A 252 22.52 -4.63 -14.32
CA SER A 252 22.82 -4.28 -15.71
C SER A 252 21.58 -3.79 -16.45
N ASP A 253 20.44 -4.45 -16.25
CA ASP A 253 19.17 -4.03 -16.87
C ASP A 253 18.73 -2.63 -16.39
N LEU A 254 18.86 -2.35 -15.09
CA LEU A 254 18.58 -1.03 -14.54
C LEU A 254 19.55 0.04 -15.06
N LYS A 255 20.86 -0.27 -15.16
CA LYS A 255 21.85 0.65 -15.71
C LYS A 255 21.59 0.99 -17.17
N ALA A 256 21.16 0.01 -17.97
CA ALA A 256 20.83 0.21 -19.38
C ALA A 256 19.66 1.19 -19.56
N GLN A 257 18.65 1.10 -18.69
CA GLN A 257 17.42 1.89 -18.82
C GLN A 257 17.45 3.24 -18.12
N PHE A 258 18.23 3.36 -17.04
CA PHE A 258 18.25 4.55 -16.19
C PHE A 258 19.63 5.23 -16.16
N PRO A 259 19.79 6.39 -16.82
CA PRO A 259 21.05 7.13 -16.85
C PRO A 259 21.59 7.51 -15.46
N VAL A 260 20.70 7.69 -14.48
CA VAL A 260 21.07 8.01 -13.09
C VAL A 260 21.93 6.91 -12.43
N LEU A 261 21.81 5.67 -12.92
CA LEU A 261 22.57 4.51 -12.45
C LEU A 261 23.77 4.16 -13.36
N ALA A 262 23.84 4.69 -14.57
CA ALA A 262 24.86 4.32 -15.56
C ALA A 262 26.30 4.62 -15.13
N GLY A 263 26.49 5.63 -14.26
CA GLY A 263 27.78 5.95 -13.66
C GLY A 263 28.10 5.03 -12.46
N ASN A 264 28.34 5.65 -11.30
CA ASN A 264 28.54 4.90 -10.06
C ASN A 264 27.19 4.62 -9.39
N ALA A 265 26.49 3.58 -9.86
CA ALA A 265 25.20 3.14 -9.33
C ALA A 265 25.20 3.00 -7.81
N GLU A 266 26.26 2.45 -7.24
CA GLU A 266 26.39 2.22 -5.80
C GLU A 266 26.44 3.56 -5.03
N LYS A 267 27.23 4.52 -5.50
CA LYS A 267 27.27 5.87 -4.90
C LYS A 267 25.92 6.58 -5.02
N THR A 268 25.26 6.49 -6.18
CA THR A 268 23.93 7.06 -6.39
C THR A 268 22.91 6.43 -5.44
N TRP A 269 22.95 5.11 -5.30
CA TRP A 269 22.10 4.34 -4.39
C TRP A 269 22.28 4.76 -2.93
N GLN A 270 23.52 4.82 -2.42
CA GLN A 270 23.79 5.29 -1.06
C GLN A 270 23.33 6.75 -0.85
N SER A 271 23.49 7.61 -1.87
CA SER A 271 23.00 8.97 -1.83
C SER A 271 21.46 9.03 -1.76
N ALA A 272 20.77 8.13 -2.46
CA ALA A 272 19.31 8.06 -2.44
C ALA A 272 18.78 7.59 -1.08
N LEU A 273 19.41 6.57 -0.48
CA LEU A 273 19.08 6.11 0.87
C LEU A 273 19.26 7.22 1.91
N THR A 274 20.39 7.95 1.86
CA THR A 274 20.69 9.06 2.79
C THR A 274 19.79 10.28 2.57
N GLN A 275 19.42 10.59 1.33
CA GLN A 275 18.45 11.65 1.03
C GLN A 275 17.05 11.28 1.53
N THR A 276 16.66 10.01 1.38
CA THR A 276 15.34 9.52 1.79
C THR A 276 15.21 9.45 3.31
N SER A 277 16.24 8.98 4.03
CA SER A 277 16.29 9.06 5.49
C SER A 277 16.34 10.52 5.99
N GLY A 278 17.08 11.38 5.27
CA GLY A 278 17.15 12.82 5.53
C GLY A 278 15.87 13.61 5.20
N ALA A 279 14.89 13.02 4.51
CA ALA A 279 13.64 13.67 4.11
C ALA A 279 12.69 13.96 5.31
N GLN A 280 12.94 13.38 6.49
CA GLN A 280 12.36 13.86 7.75
C GLN A 280 12.62 15.36 7.96
N ASN A 281 13.66 15.93 7.34
CA ASN A 281 14.01 17.33 7.53
C ASN A 281 13.12 18.34 6.80
N TYR A 282 12.22 17.91 5.91
CA TYR A 282 11.39 18.79 5.09
C TYR A 282 9.87 18.57 5.24
N GLN A 283 9.44 17.54 5.98
CA GLN A 283 8.01 17.35 6.27
C GLN A 283 7.62 18.23 7.46
N LEU A 284 6.66 19.13 7.24
CA LEU A 284 6.11 19.93 8.32
C LEU A 284 5.41 19.01 9.32
N LEU A 285 5.86 19.07 10.57
CA LEU A 285 5.24 18.35 11.68
C LEU A 285 3.80 18.86 11.86
N THR A 286 2.90 17.94 12.19
CA THR A 286 1.56 18.30 12.70
C THR A 286 1.69 19.12 13.98
N PHE A 287 0.60 19.74 14.43
CA PHE A 287 0.62 20.53 15.66
C PHE A 287 1.03 19.67 16.88
N ILE A 288 0.44 18.47 17.02
CA ILE A 288 0.73 17.56 18.15
C ILE A 288 2.18 17.07 18.11
N GLU A 289 2.69 16.68 16.94
CA GLU A 289 4.08 16.27 16.79
C GLU A 289 5.06 17.41 17.08
N SER A 290 4.74 18.62 16.62
CA SER A 290 5.52 19.82 16.90
C SER A 290 5.55 20.15 18.39
N GLU A 291 4.41 20.05 19.08
CA GLU A 291 4.32 20.24 20.53
C GLU A 291 5.15 19.21 21.29
N ARG A 292 5.01 17.93 20.96
CA ARG A 292 5.78 16.84 21.58
C ARG A 292 7.27 17.05 21.38
N ARG A 293 7.69 17.36 20.16
CA ARG A 293 9.11 17.57 19.82
C ARG A 293 9.68 18.81 20.51
N LEU A 294 8.92 19.89 20.60
CA LEU A 294 9.31 21.07 21.37
C LEU A 294 9.48 20.72 22.85
N ASP A 295 8.59 19.92 23.42
CA ASP A 295 8.69 19.44 24.80
C ASP A 295 9.95 18.62 25.06
N GLU A 296 10.28 17.70 24.15
CA GLU A 296 11.52 16.91 24.20
C GLU A 296 12.77 17.80 24.17
N LEU A 297 12.80 18.77 23.26
CA LEU A 297 13.90 19.74 23.15
C LEU A 297 14.06 20.58 24.42
N LEU A 298 12.96 20.94 25.09
CA LEU A 298 13.03 21.70 26.33
C LEU A 298 13.40 20.84 27.54
N ARG A 299 13.31 19.51 27.45
CA ARG A 299 13.64 18.55 28.53
C ARG A 299 15.11 18.08 28.53
N VAL A 300 15.97 18.64 27.67
CA VAL A 300 17.37 18.21 27.50
C VAL A 300 18.08 17.98 28.83
N LYS A 301 18.56 16.74 29.04
CA LYS A 301 19.32 16.31 30.21
C LYS A 301 20.78 16.74 30.07
N LEU A 302 21.36 17.32 31.13
CA LEU A 302 22.78 17.65 31.13
C LEU A 302 23.64 16.37 31.29
N PRO A 303 24.78 16.27 30.57
CA PRO A 303 25.60 15.05 30.54
C PRO A 303 26.19 14.63 31.89
N ASN A 304 26.29 15.54 32.87
CA ASN A 304 27.02 15.29 34.11
C ASN A 304 26.14 15.04 35.35
N ASN A 305 24.81 15.06 35.26
CA ASN A 305 23.99 14.91 36.48
C ASN A 305 22.56 14.37 36.28
N GLY A 306 22.15 13.99 35.07
CA GLY A 306 20.78 13.54 34.78
C GLY A 306 19.68 14.60 34.98
N LYS A 307 20.01 15.77 35.55
CA LYS A 307 19.09 16.91 35.73
C LYS A 307 18.78 17.55 34.37
N SER A 308 17.50 17.79 34.12
CA SER A 308 17.01 18.52 32.95
C SER A 308 17.36 20.00 33.03
N LEU A 309 17.64 20.59 31.88
CA LEU A 309 17.90 22.02 31.73
C LEU A 309 16.60 22.82 31.92
N ASP A 310 16.37 23.36 33.12
CA ASP A 310 15.22 24.24 33.37
C ASP A 310 15.56 25.71 33.07
N LEU A 311 14.93 26.26 32.03
CA LEU A 311 15.07 27.66 31.63
C LEU A 311 14.56 28.62 32.73
N SER A 312 13.57 28.20 33.52
CA SER A 312 12.98 29.01 34.60
C SER A 312 13.98 29.21 35.73
N GLY A 313 14.59 28.11 36.19
CA GLY A 313 15.68 28.15 37.16
C GLY A 313 16.88 28.98 36.69
N LEU A 314 17.23 28.89 35.40
CA LEU A 314 18.34 29.66 34.81
C LEU A 314 18.03 31.15 34.60
N ALA A 315 16.76 31.55 34.58
CA ALA A 315 16.40 32.96 34.61
C ALA A 315 16.76 33.62 35.95
N GLY A 316 16.73 32.86 37.05
CA GLY A 316 17.03 33.34 38.41
C GLY A 316 18.52 33.32 38.79
N ARG A 317 19.35 32.46 38.18
CA ARG A 317 20.77 32.29 38.54
C ARG A 317 21.72 32.35 37.34
N LYS A 318 23.02 32.51 37.59
CA LYS A 318 24.03 32.47 36.53
C LYS A 318 24.23 31.02 36.06
N ALA A 319 24.20 30.81 34.74
CA ALA A 319 24.49 29.51 34.12
C ALA A 319 25.98 29.14 34.25
N SER A 320 26.26 27.89 34.60
CA SER A 320 27.58 27.27 34.60
C SER A 320 28.13 27.11 33.17
N ALA A 321 29.42 26.76 33.03
CA ALA A 321 30.01 26.53 31.71
C ALA A 321 29.30 25.39 30.93
N ALA A 322 28.96 24.29 31.62
CA ALA A 322 28.23 23.18 31.03
C ALA A 322 26.79 23.57 30.64
N GLU A 323 26.11 24.38 31.47
CA GLU A 323 24.77 24.88 31.15
C GLU A 323 24.77 25.85 29.98
N LYS A 324 25.80 26.68 29.83
CA LYS A 324 25.95 27.55 28.65
C LYS A 324 26.17 26.74 27.38
N ALA A 325 26.97 25.69 27.41
CA ALA A 325 27.14 24.79 26.28
C ALA A 325 25.81 24.11 25.91
N ALA A 326 25.05 23.62 26.90
CA ALA A 326 23.73 23.05 26.70
C ALA A 326 22.71 24.07 26.13
N LEU A 327 22.72 25.32 26.60
CA LEU A 327 21.87 26.39 26.07
C LEU A 327 22.21 26.75 24.61
N ASN A 328 23.50 26.75 24.24
CA ASN A 328 23.92 26.97 22.86
C ASN A 328 23.47 25.81 21.95
N HIS A 329 23.62 24.57 22.41
CA HIS A 329 23.14 23.39 21.70
C HIS A 329 21.60 23.42 21.55
N LEU A 330 20.87 23.76 22.61
CA LEU A 330 19.43 23.96 22.58
C LEU A 330 19.03 25.04 21.57
N GLY A 331 19.74 26.17 21.53
CA GLY A 331 19.51 27.24 20.56
C GLY A 331 19.71 26.80 19.11
N GLN A 332 20.70 25.96 18.84
CA GLN A 332 20.94 25.36 17.52
C GLN A 332 19.86 24.34 17.15
N ALA A 333 19.46 23.47 18.09
CA ALA A 333 18.40 22.49 17.87
C ALA A 333 17.04 23.15 17.60
N LEU A 334 16.71 24.23 18.34
CA LEU A 334 15.49 25.01 18.11
C LEU A 334 15.52 25.72 16.74
N LEU A 335 16.68 26.19 16.27
CA LEU A 335 16.84 26.77 14.94
C LEU A 335 16.48 25.77 13.83
N LEU A 336 16.94 24.52 13.94
CA LEU A 336 16.59 23.44 13.01
C LEU A 336 15.10 23.09 13.10
N PHE A 337 14.57 22.95 14.32
CA PHE A 337 13.16 22.66 14.58
C PHE A 337 12.22 23.69 13.96
N ILE A 338 12.54 24.99 13.98
CA ILE A 338 11.70 26.04 13.39
C ILE A 338 11.41 25.81 11.91
N GLY A 339 12.34 25.19 11.16
CA GLY A 339 12.14 24.84 9.75
C GLY A 339 11.07 23.76 9.55
N GLN A 340 10.94 22.84 10.50
CA GLN A 340 10.07 21.65 10.46
C GLN A 340 8.77 21.84 11.24
N ALA A 341 8.73 22.78 12.19
CA ALA A 341 7.60 22.99 13.08
C ALA A 341 6.35 23.46 12.32
N ASN A 342 5.19 23.06 12.84
CA ASN A 342 3.90 23.57 12.45
C ASN A 342 3.94 25.12 12.42
N PRO A 343 3.41 25.78 11.38
CA PRO A 343 3.50 27.23 11.21
C PRO A 343 3.08 28.04 12.45
N VAL A 344 2.10 27.55 13.21
CA VAL A 344 1.55 28.26 14.37
C VAL A 344 2.49 28.21 15.59
N LEU A 345 3.35 27.19 15.68
CA LEU A 345 4.33 27.04 16.76
C LEU A 345 5.69 27.70 16.47
N ARG A 346 5.96 28.06 15.21
CA ARG A 346 7.23 28.70 14.83
C ARG A 346 7.55 29.97 15.64
N PRO A 347 6.60 30.87 15.92
CA PRO A 347 6.87 32.05 16.76
C PRO A 347 7.26 31.68 18.20
N ILE A 348 6.60 30.68 18.78
CA ILE A 348 6.86 30.17 20.14
C ILE A 348 8.26 29.54 20.19
N ALA A 349 8.61 28.71 19.20
CA ALA A 349 9.93 28.10 19.08
C ALA A 349 11.05 29.14 18.94
N ARG A 350 10.82 30.20 18.15
CA ARG A 350 11.75 31.34 18.02
C ARG A 350 11.94 32.07 19.36
N ASP A 351 10.89 32.23 20.13
CA ASP A 351 10.97 32.86 21.45
C ASP A 351 11.83 32.04 22.42
N TYR A 352 11.65 30.72 22.46
CA TYR A 352 12.52 29.82 23.23
C TYR A 352 13.98 29.90 22.78
N GLN A 353 14.22 29.93 21.46
CA GLN A 353 15.56 30.04 20.89
C GLN A 353 16.26 31.33 21.32
N GLN A 354 15.55 32.45 21.28
CA GLN A 354 16.09 33.74 21.72
C GLN A 354 16.35 33.78 23.22
N MET A 355 15.47 33.20 24.03
CA MET A 355 15.66 33.09 25.48
C MET A 355 16.89 32.22 25.81
N ALA A 356 17.08 31.09 25.13
CA ALA A 356 18.25 30.24 25.29
C ALA A 356 19.55 31.00 24.95
N ALA A 357 19.56 31.77 23.85
CA ALA A 357 20.70 32.58 23.46
C ALA A 357 21.01 33.72 24.46
N LEU A 358 19.98 34.36 25.04
CA LEU A 358 20.15 35.38 26.07
C LEU A 358 20.74 34.79 27.36
N LEU A 359 20.23 33.64 27.80
CA LEU A 359 20.71 32.94 28.98
C LEU A 359 22.16 32.43 28.80
N ALA A 360 22.52 31.93 27.61
CA ALA A 360 23.89 31.53 27.31
C ALA A 360 24.88 32.69 27.41
N ARG A 361 24.45 33.89 26.98
CA ARG A 361 25.19 35.16 27.11
C ARG A 361 25.11 35.77 28.51
N GLY A 362 24.39 35.14 29.45
CA GLY A 362 24.22 35.61 30.83
C GLY A 362 23.23 36.76 31.01
N LYS A 363 22.51 37.16 29.95
CA LYS A 363 21.48 38.21 29.98
C LYS A 363 20.16 37.62 30.48
N ARG A 364 19.72 38.05 31.66
CA ARG A 364 18.56 37.47 32.38
C ARG A 364 17.35 38.38 32.51
N ARG A 365 17.52 39.68 32.27
CA ARG A 365 16.47 40.68 32.45
C ARG A 365 15.26 40.36 31.55
N GLY A 366 14.09 40.17 32.17
CA GLY A 366 12.83 39.93 31.47
C GLY A 366 12.63 38.52 30.92
N VAL A 367 13.61 37.61 31.06
CA VAL A 367 13.49 36.23 30.55
C VAL A 367 12.38 35.48 31.27
N ALA A 368 12.29 35.57 32.60
CA ALA A 368 11.23 34.90 33.37
C ALA A 368 9.81 35.34 32.95
N LYS A 369 9.59 36.65 32.77
CA LYS A 369 8.30 37.19 32.31
C LYS A 369 7.96 36.73 30.89
N ARG A 370 8.95 36.69 30.00
CA ARG A 370 8.77 36.21 28.62
C ARG A 370 8.47 34.71 28.60
N LEU A 371 9.16 33.93 29.42
CA LEU A 371 8.95 32.49 29.55
C LEU A 371 7.51 32.18 30.01
N ALA A 372 7.03 32.86 31.05
CA ALA A 372 5.65 32.71 31.53
C ALA A 372 4.63 33.05 30.44
N ARG A 373 4.83 34.16 29.72
CA ARG A 373 3.95 34.55 28.60
C ARG A 373 3.91 33.49 27.50
N VAL A 374 5.08 32.96 27.12
CA VAL A 374 5.20 31.95 26.08
C VAL A 374 4.53 30.64 26.51
N GLN A 375 4.68 30.24 27.77
CA GLN A 375 3.99 29.08 28.35
C GLN A 375 2.47 29.25 28.29
N THR A 376 1.93 30.38 28.77
CA THR A 376 0.48 30.65 28.69
C THR A 376 -0.02 30.65 27.25
N THR A 377 0.73 31.24 26.31
CA THR A 377 0.35 31.27 24.89
C THR A 377 0.34 29.87 24.30
N ARG A 378 1.32 29.05 24.67
CA ARG A 378 1.43 27.65 24.25
C ARG A 378 0.27 26.83 24.78
N GLU A 379 -0.07 26.94 26.06
CA GLU A 379 -1.23 26.27 26.67
C GLU A 379 -2.55 26.61 25.99
N GLN A 380 -2.79 27.90 25.74
CA GLN A 380 -3.98 28.36 25.01
C GLN A 380 -4.05 27.81 23.58
N LEU A 381 -2.90 27.78 22.90
CA LEU A 381 -2.82 27.27 21.54
C LEU A 381 -3.05 25.76 21.50
N THR A 382 -2.49 25.02 22.45
CA THR A 382 -2.69 23.58 22.58
C THR A 382 -4.15 23.23 22.85
N ALA A 383 -4.81 23.94 23.77
CA ALA A 383 -6.24 23.75 24.02
C ALA A 383 -7.06 24.00 22.74
N ARG A 384 -6.83 25.12 22.06
CA ARG A 384 -7.57 25.47 20.84
C ARG A 384 -7.35 24.47 19.70
N MET A 385 -6.13 23.97 19.53
CA MET A 385 -5.85 22.97 18.50
C MET A 385 -6.43 21.59 18.84
N SER A 386 -6.51 21.24 20.13
CA SER A 386 -7.24 20.06 20.59
C SER A 386 -8.73 20.19 20.27
N ASP A 387 -9.34 21.34 20.54
CA ASP A 387 -10.76 21.57 20.22
C ASP A 387 -11.04 21.44 18.71
N VAL A 388 -10.10 21.91 17.87
CA VAL A 388 -10.18 21.76 16.41
C VAL A 388 -10.07 20.29 16.00
N ASP A 389 -9.12 19.56 16.59
CA ASP A 389 -8.93 18.13 16.30
C ASP A 389 -10.15 17.31 16.74
N ASP A 390 -10.69 17.59 17.93
CA ASP A 390 -11.91 16.98 18.46
C ASP A 390 -13.13 17.27 17.58
N TYR A 391 -13.26 18.51 17.09
CA TYR A 391 -14.31 18.86 16.14
C TYR A 391 -14.15 18.11 14.81
N MET A 392 -12.94 18.03 14.27
CA MET A 392 -12.66 17.29 13.04
C MET A 392 -12.92 15.79 13.22
N ASN A 393 -12.52 15.21 14.34
CA ASN A 393 -12.80 13.82 14.71
C ASN A 393 -14.30 13.56 14.85
N TRP A 394 -15.04 14.45 15.53
CA TRP A 394 -16.49 14.37 15.63
C TRP A 394 -17.16 14.47 14.26
N PHE A 395 -16.70 15.39 13.41
CA PHE A 395 -17.21 15.57 12.05
C PHE A 395 -16.92 14.33 11.17
N GLU A 396 -15.72 13.77 11.26
CA GLU A 396 -15.38 12.50 10.60
C GLU A 396 -16.25 11.33 11.10
N ALA A 397 -16.49 11.25 12.40
CA ALA A 397 -17.24 10.15 13.00
C ALA A 397 -18.75 10.23 12.70
N THR A 398 -19.31 11.43 12.57
CA THR A 398 -20.76 11.66 12.53
C THR A 398 -21.29 12.16 11.19
N GLN A 399 -20.50 12.92 10.44
CA GLN A 399 -20.95 13.60 9.22
C GLN A 399 -20.29 13.07 7.94
N LEU A 400 -19.15 12.37 8.03
CA LEU A 400 -18.55 11.75 6.84
C LEU A 400 -19.22 10.40 6.50
N PRO A 401 -19.68 10.20 5.26
CA PRO A 401 -20.26 8.93 4.81
C PRO A 401 -19.22 7.79 4.68
N ALA A 402 -17.91 8.10 4.77
CA ALA A 402 -16.82 7.12 4.78
C ALA A 402 -15.87 7.41 5.95
N ARG A 403 -15.78 6.48 6.91
CA ARG A 403 -14.92 6.59 8.11
C ARG A 403 -13.43 6.47 7.74
N SER A 404 -12.58 7.22 8.43
CA SER A 404 -11.12 7.09 8.31
C SER A 404 -10.68 5.74 8.88
N GLY A 405 -10.08 4.89 8.05
CA GLY A 405 -9.76 3.48 8.35
C GLY A 405 -8.68 3.23 9.41
N VAL A 406 -8.35 4.24 10.24
CA VAL A 406 -7.21 4.25 11.17
C VAL A 406 -7.39 3.25 12.33
N PHE A 407 -8.62 3.00 12.77
CA PHE A 407 -8.93 2.07 13.87
C PHE A 407 -9.28 0.66 13.41
N ALA A 408 -9.22 0.37 12.11
CA ALA A 408 -9.57 -0.93 11.57
C ALA A 408 -8.70 -2.04 12.18
N ASP A 409 -7.40 -1.79 12.35
CA ASP A 409 -6.45 -2.79 12.87
C ASP A 409 -6.63 -3.05 14.37
N TYR A 410 -6.98 -2.03 15.15
CA TYR A 410 -7.22 -2.20 16.59
C TYR A 410 -8.53 -2.97 16.87
N LEU A 411 -9.59 -2.64 16.13
CA LEU A 411 -10.85 -3.40 16.21
C LEU A 411 -10.64 -4.85 15.75
N LYS A 412 -9.79 -5.07 14.74
CA LYS A 412 -9.40 -6.41 14.26
C LYS A 412 -8.66 -7.22 15.33
N ALA A 413 -7.73 -6.61 16.07
CA ALA A 413 -7.01 -7.25 17.17
C ALA A 413 -7.92 -7.58 18.37
N ALA A 414 -8.87 -6.70 18.70
CA ALA A 414 -9.83 -6.95 19.80
C ALA A 414 -10.89 -8.01 19.44
N SER A 415 -11.22 -8.16 18.15
CA SER A 415 -12.13 -9.19 17.66
C SER A 415 -11.46 -10.54 17.37
N GLN A 416 -10.13 -10.63 17.44
CA GLN A 416 -9.45 -11.92 17.40
C GLN A 416 -9.76 -12.66 18.70
N PRO A 417 -10.31 -13.89 18.63
CA PRO A 417 -10.32 -14.77 19.80
C PRO A 417 -8.88 -14.83 20.30
N GLN A 418 -8.64 -14.58 21.60
CA GLN A 418 -7.35 -14.89 22.20
C GLN A 418 -7.03 -16.31 21.76
N ALA A 419 -6.00 -16.48 20.93
CA ALA A 419 -5.58 -17.80 20.49
C ALA A 419 -5.43 -18.63 21.76
N THR A 420 -6.29 -19.64 21.92
CA THR A 420 -6.28 -20.53 23.07
C THR A 420 -4.83 -20.94 23.25
N ALA A 421 -4.19 -20.45 24.31
CA ALA A 421 -2.84 -20.84 24.63
C ALA A 421 -2.82 -22.37 24.58
N PRO A 422 -1.80 -23.01 23.97
CA PRO A 422 -1.80 -24.45 23.77
C PRO A 422 -2.15 -25.12 25.10
N ARG A 423 -3.27 -25.87 25.13
CA ARG A 423 -3.79 -26.51 26.35
C ARG A 423 -2.63 -27.23 27.03
N ARG A 424 -2.21 -26.70 28.18
CA ARG A 424 -1.10 -27.29 28.93
C ARG A 424 -1.58 -28.65 29.41
N ARG A 425 -0.89 -29.71 29.02
CA ARG A 425 -1.20 -31.09 29.41
C ARG A 425 -0.53 -31.48 30.73
N ASP A 426 -0.35 -30.52 31.64
CA ASP A 426 0.12 -30.84 32.97
C ASP A 426 -1.04 -31.40 33.83
N PRO A 427 -0.74 -32.24 34.83
CA PRO A 427 -1.77 -32.93 35.61
C PRO A 427 -2.75 -31.99 36.33
N ILE A 428 -2.33 -30.74 36.61
CA ILE A 428 -3.15 -29.74 37.30
C ILE A 428 -4.14 -29.13 36.32
N SER A 429 -3.68 -28.77 35.11
CA SER A 429 -4.55 -28.24 34.04
C SER A 429 -5.66 -29.22 33.65
N VAL A 430 -5.36 -30.52 33.59
CA VAL A 430 -6.37 -31.56 33.29
C VAL A 430 -7.43 -31.67 34.40
N TYR A 431 -7.04 -31.50 35.67
CA TYR A 431 -7.98 -31.52 36.79
C TYR A 431 -8.89 -30.28 36.80
N LEU A 432 -8.35 -29.11 36.42
CA LEU A 432 -9.12 -27.87 36.35
C LEU A 432 -10.10 -27.86 35.17
N ASP A 433 -9.70 -28.39 34.01
CA ASP A 433 -10.60 -28.55 32.86
C ASP A 433 -11.75 -29.51 33.18
N ALA A 434 -11.48 -30.62 33.88
CA ALA A 434 -12.50 -31.57 34.31
C ALA A 434 -13.48 -31.00 35.36
N LEU A 435 -13.04 -30.03 36.16
CA LEU A 435 -13.93 -29.29 37.07
C LEU A 435 -14.78 -28.27 36.30
N ALA A 436 -14.21 -27.57 35.31
CA ALA A 436 -14.95 -26.60 34.51
C ALA A 436 -16.15 -27.23 33.78
N ASP A 437 -15.95 -28.44 33.22
CA ASP A 437 -17.02 -29.20 32.57
C ASP A 437 -18.14 -29.67 33.55
N GLN A 438 -17.88 -29.73 34.86
CA GLN A 438 -18.89 -30.07 35.87
C GLN A 438 -19.75 -28.89 36.32
N PHE A 439 -19.37 -27.66 35.97
CA PHE A 439 -20.11 -26.44 36.34
C PHE A 439 -20.89 -25.80 35.18
N GLU A 440 -20.87 -26.41 33.98
CA GLU A 440 -21.63 -25.95 32.81
C GLU A 440 -22.96 -26.71 32.56
N ASP A 441 -23.42 -27.54 33.51
CA ASP A 441 -24.79 -28.11 33.54
C ASP A 441 -25.79 -27.24 34.33
#